data_AF-A0A0C9T7G7-F1
#
_entry.id   AF-A0A0C9T7G7-F1
#
_cell.length_a   1.000
_cell.length_b   1.000
_cell.length_c   1.000
_cell.angle_alpha   90.00
_cell.angle_beta   90.00
_cell.angle_gamma   90.00
#
_symmetry.space_group_name_H-M   'P 1'
#
loop_
_entity.id
_entity.type
_entity.pdbx_description
1 polymer ?
#
loop_
_entity_poly.entity_id
_entity_poly.type
_entity_poly.pdbx_seq_one_letter_code
_entity_poly.pdbx_strand_id
1 'polypeptide(L)'
;MAFKTLFAFVSLISFAAAAPPRLVACGDGNFASNSACCPLFGLREDLQANLFDNECGEDTHEVVRLTFHDAVAFSTSLKRQGKAAGGGADGSMLIFPTVEPNFSANNGIIDSVDALTPFLASHPKISAGDLIQFAGAVGISNCPGAPRLQFLLGRPNATAPAPDGLIPEPSDDVTKILARFSDAG
;
A
#
# COMPACT_ATOMS: atom_id res chain seq x y z
N MET A 1 -66.73 30.05 24.42
CA MET A 1 -66.07 30.29 23.11
C MET A 1 -64.64 29.75 23.22
N ALA A 2 -64.38 28.51 22.82
CA ALA A 2 -63.05 27.89 22.89
C ALA A 2 -62.59 27.57 21.47
N PHE A 3 -61.58 28.28 20.99
CA PHE A 3 -61.02 28.10 19.65
C PHE A 3 -59.88 27.07 19.75
N LYS A 4 -60.08 25.87 19.21
CA LYS A 4 -59.06 24.83 19.08
C LYS A 4 -58.24 25.10 17.82
N THR A 5 -57.02 25.61 17.97
CA THR A 5 -56.03 25.64 16.88
C THR A 5 -55.28 24.31 16.83
N LEU A 6 -55.51 23.54 15.77
CA LEU A 6 -54.76 22.32 15.45
C LEU A 6 -53.64 22.70 14.47
N PHE A 7 -52.38 22.71 14.93
CA PHE A 7 -51.22 22.87 14.04
C PHE A 7 -50.89 21.50 13.43
N ALA A 8 -51.07 21.37 12.11
CA ALA A 8 -50.61 20.21 11.35
C ALA A 8 -49.13 20.39 10.99
N PHE A 9 -48.25 19.58 11.60
CA PHE A 9 -46.86 19.46 11.17
C PHE A 9 -46.79 18.56 9.93
N VAL A 10 -46.52 19.15 8.77
CA VAL A 10 -46.15 18.40 7.56
C VAL A 10 -44.66 18.10 7.64
N SER A 11 -44.31 16.83 7.87
CA SER A 11 -42.94 16.35 7.77
C SER A 11 -42.52 16.26 6.30
N LEU A 12 -41.66 17.16 5.84
CA LEU A 12 -40.95 16.99 4.57
C LEU A 12 -39.93 15.87 4.72
N ILE A 13 -40.20 14.72 4.10
CA ILE A 13 -39.22 13.65 3.90
C ILE A 13 -38.39 14.03 2.67
N SER A 14 -37.19 14.56 2.89
CA SER A 14 -36.22 14.79 1.83
C SER A 14 -35.57 13.46 1.44
N PHE A 15 -35.93 12.92 0.28
CA PHE A 15 -35.21 11.80 -0.31
C PHE A 15 -33.90 12.33 -0.92
N ALA A 16 -32.80 12.21 -0.18
CA ALA A 16 -31.47 12.41 -0.74
C ALA A 16 -31.10 11.17 -1.57
N ALA A 17 -31.32 11.21 -2.89
CA ALA A 17 -30.77 10.23 -3.80
C ALA A 17 -29.27 10.50 -3.96
N ALA A 18 -28.41 9.71 -3.32
CA ALA A 18 -26.98 9.73 -3.59
C ALA A 18 -26.77 9.32 -5.06
N ALA A 19 -26.35 10.26 -5.91
CA ALA A 19 -25.99 9.94 -7.28
C ALA A 19 -24.87 8.88 -7.25
N PRO A 20 -24.97 7.80 -8.04
CA PRO A 20 -23.92 6.80 -8.08
C PRO A 20 -22.59 7.47 -8.45
N PRO A 21 -21.46 7.07 -7.83
CA PRO A 21 -20.17 7.65 -8.13
C PRO A 21 -19.91 7.53 -9.63
N ARG A 22 -19.44 8.62 -10.25
CA ARG A 22 -19.08 8.59 -11.67
C ARG A 22 -17.90 7.64 -11.84
N LEU A 23 -18.14 6.51 -12.49
CA LEU A 23 -17.11 5.56 -12.86
C LEU A 23 -16.52 5.91 -14.23
N VAL A 24 -15.27 5.58 -14.41
CA VAL A 24 -14.51 5.71 -15.66
C VAL A 24 -14.34 4.32 -16.26
N ALA A 25 -14.74 4.13 -17.51
CA ALA A 25 -14.48 2.90 -18.25
C ALA A 25 -12.99 2.82 -18.64
N CYS A 26 -12.33 1.70 -18.35
CA CYS A 26 -10.90 1.52 -18.57
C CYS A 26 -10.53 0.96 -19.95
N GLY A 27 -11.53 0.61 -20.78
CA GLY A 27 -11.35 0.12 -22.15
C GLY A 27 -11.14 -1.40 -22.26
N ASP A 28 -10.92 -2.08 -21.14
CA ASP A 28 -10.74 -3.53 -20.96
C ASP A 28 -11.99 -4.21 -20.37
N GLY A 29 -13.10 -3.48 -20.28
CA GLY A 29 -14.34 -3.94 -19.62
C GLY A 29 -14.39 -3.65 -18.12
N ASN A 30 -13.28 -3.22 -17.50
CA ASN A 30 -13.27 -2.78 -16.12
C ASN A 30 -13.71 -1.30 -15.97
N PHE A 31 -14.17 -0.97 -14.77
CA PHE A 31 -14.55 0.39 -14.38
C PHE A 31 -13.81 0.79 -13.12
N ALA A 32 -13.25 2.00 -13.12
CA ALA A 32 -12.55 2.58 -11.97
C ALA A 32 -13.23 3.86 -11.49
N SER A 33 -13.00 4.25 -10.23
CA SER A 33 -13.41 5.56 -9.71
C SER A 33 -12.57 6.72 -10.27
N ASN A 34 -11.36 6.43 -10.76
CA ASN A 34 -10.46 7.38 -11.39
C ASN A 34 -9.68 6.69 -12.52
N SER A 35 -9.45 7.38 -13.64
CA SER A 35 -8.70 6.85 -14.79
C SER A 35 -7.26 6.42 -14.43
N ALA A 36 -6.65 7.03 -13.42
CA ALA A 36 -5.33 6.66 -12.93
C ALA A 36 -5.28 5.23 -12.38
N CYS A 37 -6.41 4.67 -11.92
CA CYS A 37 -6.48 3.31 -11.41
C CYS A 37 -6.65 2.26 -12.51
N CYS A 38 -6.95 2.63 -13.75
CA CYS A 38 -7.16 1.66 -14.83
C CYS A 38 -5.98 0.70 -15.07
N PRO A 39 -4.70 1.13 -15.03
CA PRO A 39 -3.57 0.20 -15.19
C PRO A 39 -3.50 -0.88 -14.11
N LEU A 40 -4.13 -0.70 -12.95
CA LEU A 40 -4.09 -1.65 -11.84
C LEU A 40 -4.82 -2.95 -12.14
N PHE A 41 -5.79 -2.96 -13.06
CA PHE A 41 -6.49 -4.19 -13.43
C PHE A 41 -5.54 -5.16 -14.14
N GLY A 42 -4.79 -4.67 -15.13
CA GLY A 42 -3.77 -5.45 -15.83
C GLY A 42 -2.64 -5.88 -14.89
N LEU A 43 -2.16 -4.99 -14.00
CA LEU A 43 -1.15 -5.35 -13.00
C LEU A 43 -1.64 -6.45 -12.06
N ARG A 44 -2.89 -6.37 -11.57
CA ARG A 44 -3.47 -7.41 -10.70
C ARG A 44 -3.51 -8.76 -11.42
N GLU A 45 -3.95 -8.79 -12.66
CA GLU A 45 -4.04 -10.02 -13.45
C GLU A 45 -2.66 -10.64 -13.68
N ASP A 46 -1.66 -9.81 -13.99
CA ASP A 46 -0.27 -10.23 -14.15
C ASP A 46 0.32 -10.79 -12.84
N LEU A 47 0.14 -10.07 -11.72
CA LEU A 47 0.58 -10.53 -10.39
C LEU A 47 -0.08 -11.86 -10.00
N GLN A 48 -1.39 -12.00 -10.25
CA GLN A 48 -2.09 -13.24 -9.90
C GLN A 48 -1.66 -14.43 -10.75
N ALA A 49 -1.38 -14.21 -12.03
CA ALA A 49 -1.03 -15.28 -12.96
C ALA A 49 0.45 -15.66 -12.95
N ASN A 50 1.35 -14.70 -12.70
CA ASN A 50 2.79 -14.88 -12.90
C ASN A 50 3.62 -14.69 -11.63
N LEU A 51 2.99 -14.33 -10.51
CA LEU A 51 3.67 -14.25 -9.21
C LEU A 51 2.98 -15.09 -8.13
N PHE A 52 1.66 -14.91 -7.93
CA PHE A 52 0.98 -15.52 -6.80
C PHE A 52 0.33 -16.88 -7.09
N ASP A 53 0.23 -17.29 -8.36
CA ASP A 53 -0.53 -18.47 -8.79
C ASP A 53 -1.99 -18.51 -8.27
N ASN A 54 -2.57 -17.35 -7.94
CA ASN A 54 -3.85 -17.18 -7.24
C ASN A 54 -3.90 -17.84 -5.84
N GLU A 55 -2.76 -18.03 -5.19
CA GLU A 55 -2.64 -18.64 -3.87
C GLU A 55 -2.19 -17.63 -2.81
N CYS A 56 -2.49 -17.94 -1.55
CA CYS A 56 -1.83 -17.34 -0.39
C CYS A 56 -0.61 -18.22 -0.04
N GLY A 57 0.41 -18.16 -0.89
CA GLY A 57 1.63 -18.95 -0.80
C GLY A 57 2.85 -18.13 -0.39
N GLU A 58 4.04 -18.63 -0.72
CA GLU A 58 5.32 -18.01 -0.35
C GLU A 58 5.44 -16.58 -0.89
N ASP A 59 5.24 -16.37 -2.19
CA ASP A 59 5.33 -15.04 -2.81
C ASP A 59 4.39 -14.02 -2.16
N THR A 60 3.19 -14.46 -1.74
CA THR A 60 2.27 -13.60 -0.99
C THR A 60 2.87 -13.21 0.36
N HIS A 61 3.43 -14.16 1.11
CA HIS A 61 4.03 -13.88 2.41
C HIS A 61 5.25 -12.96 2.31
N GLU A 62 6.13 -13.20 1.33
CA GLU A 62 7.32 -12.40 1.12
C GLU A 62 6.99 -10.98 0.68
N VAL A 63 6.02 -10.80 -0.25
CA VAL A 63 5.58 -9.47 -0.67
C VAL A 63 4.89 -8.72 0.48
N VAL A 64 4.09 -9.40 1.30
CA VAL A 64 3.50 -8.79 2.50
C VAL A 64 4.61 -8.32 3.45
N ARG A 65 5.65 -9.13 3.68
CA ARG A 65 6.84 -8.71 4.43
C ARG A 65 7.49 -7.49 3.79
N LEU A 66 7.72 -7.50 2.48
CA LEU A 66 8.35 -6.40 1.76
C LEU A 66 7.59 -5.08 1.92
N THR A 67 6.25 -5.11 2.00
CA THR A 67 5.47 -3.89 2.25
C THR A 67 5.86 -3.19 3.55
N PHE A 68 6.15 -3.96 4.60
CA PHE A 68 6.58 -3.43 5.90
C PHE A 68 8.03 -2.95 5.84
N HIS A 69 8.92 -3.73 5.23
CA HIS A 69 10.33 -3.39 5.13
C HIS A 69 10.54 -2.08 4.35
N ASP A 70 9.80 -1.87 3.25
CA ASP A 70 9.77 -0.59 2.52
C ASP A 70 9.16 0.53 3.41
N ALA A 71 7.94 0.32 3.93
CA ALA A 71 7.19 1.38 4.61
C ALA A 71 7.79 1.86 5.94
N VAL A 72 8.33 0.95 6.76
CA VAL A 72 8.85 1.28 8.10
C VAL A 72 10.22 1.94 8.06
N ALA A 73 10.89 1.92 6.89
CA ALA A 73 12.15 2.59 6.62
C ALA A 73 11.98 4.12 6.51
N PHE A 74 11.36 4.72 7.53
CA PHE A 74 11.13 6.15 7.70
C PHE A 74 11.32 6.53 9.17
N SER A 75 12.00 7.64 9.46
CA SER A 75 12.22 8.13 10.83
C SER A 75 11.87 9.61 10.96
N THR A 76 10.84 9.92 11.76
CA THR A 76 10.51 11.32 12.04
C THR A 76 11.60 12.01 12.86
N SER A 77 12.29 11.28 13.74
CA SER A 77 13.42 11.79 14.53
C SER A 77 14.61 12.18 13.67
N LEU A 78 15.04 11.33 12.73
CA LEU A 78 16.12 11.67 11.81
C LEU A 78 15.72 12.84 10.90
N LYS A 79 14.47 12.87 10.43
CA LYS A 79 13.94 13.99 9.63
C LYS A 79 14.00 15.32 10.40
N ARG A 80 13.61 15.35 11.68
CA ARG A 80 13.71 16.54 12.54
C ARG A 80 15.15 16.99 12.78
N GLN A 81 16.11 16.06 12.74
CA GLN A 81 17.54 16.34 12.86
C GLN A 81 18.18 16.77 11.52
N GLY A 82 17.43 16.81 10.42
CA GLY A 82 17.97 17.11 9.08
C GLY A 82 18.89 16.01 8.54
N LYS A 83 18.76 14.78 9.04
CA LYS A 83 19.53 13.60 8.58
C LYS A 83 18.74 12.81 7.53
N ALA A 84 19.40 11.91 6.82
CA ALA A 84 18.74 10.92 6.00
C ALA A 84 17.76 10.13 6.86
N ALA A 85 16.48 10.17 6.51
CA ALA A 85 15.39 9.65 7.33
C ALA A 85 14.67 8.47 6.68
N GLY A 86 15.06 8.10 5.46
CA GLY A 86 14.28 7.22 4.58
C GLY A 86 13.00 7.89 4.07
N GLY A 87 12.39 7.31 3.04
CA GLY A 87 11.18 7.84 2.40
C GLY A 87 9.89 7.14 2.84
N GLY A 88 10.00 6.02 3.57
CA GLY A 88 8.87 5.17 3.93
C GLY A 88 8.41 4.36 2.72
N ALA A 89 7.09 4.27 2.50
CA ALA A 89 6.54 3.51 1.39
C ALA A 89 6.78 4.23 0.05
N ASP A 90 8.01 4.21 -0.46
CA ASP A 90 8.46 4.90 -1.67
C ASP A 90 9.10 3.95 -2.71
N GLY A 91 9.21 2.65 -2.38
CA GLY A 91 9.76 1.63 -3.24
C GLY A 91 11.28 1.63 -3.32
N SER A 92 11.96 2.27 -2.36
CA SER A 92 13.44 2.32 -2.34
C SER A 92 14.07 0.94 -2.37
N MET A 93 13.39 -0.08 -1.82
CA MET A 93 13.81 -1.49 -1.89
C MET A 93 13.97 -2.01 -3.33
N LEU A 94 13.11 -1.61 -4.27
CA LEU A 94 13.20 -2.00 -5.68
C LEU A 94 14.09 -1.05 -6.49
N ILE A 95 14.20 0.23 -6.09
CA ILE A 95 15.02 1.23 -6.80
C ILE A 95 16.51 1.09 -6.46
N PHE A 96 16.83 0.66 -5.24
CA PHE A 96 18.20 0.45 -4.75
C PHE A 96 18.42 -1.01 -4.30
N PRO A 97 18.23 -2.01 -5.20
CA PRO A 97 18.16 -3.43 -4.82
C PRO A 97 19.51 -3.99 -4.34
N THR A 98 20.62 -3.27 -4.57
CA THR A 98 21.96 -3.65 -4.11
C THR A 98 22.39 -2.95 -2.82
N VAL A 99 21.50 -2.16 -2.21
CA VAL A 99 21.78 -1.41 -0.97
C VAL A 99 20.94 -1.97 0.17
N GLU A 100 19.64 -1.72 0.14
CA GLU A 100 18.78 -2.00 1.30
C GLU A 100 18.57 -3.50 1.56
N PRO A 101 18.38 -4.36 0.54
CA PRO A 101 18.29 -5.81 0.76
C PRO A 101 19.54 -6.43 1.39
N ASN A 102 20.69 -5.74 1.36
CA ASN A 102 21.94 -6.19 1.97
C ASN A 102 22.09 -5.79 3.46
N PHE A 103 21.13 -5.06 4.03
CA PHE A 103 21.12 -4.77 5.47
C PHE A 103 20.75 -6.03 6.26
N SER A 104 21.35 -6.21 7.44
CA SER A 104 21.14 -7.41 8.27
C SER A 104 19.67 -7.66 8.58
N ALA A 105 18.92 -6.61 8.93
CA ALA A 105 17.49 -6.71 9.22
C ALA A 105 16.63 -7.07 7.99
N ASN A 106 17.15 -6.84 6.78
CA ASN A 106 16.50 -7.11 5.50
C ASN A 106 16.86 -8.49 4.92
N ASN A 107 17.65 -9.31 5.61
CA ASN A 107 18.01 -10.65 5.14
C ASN A 107 16.78 -11.43 4.65
N GLY A 108 16.84 -11.92 3.41
CA GLY A 108 15.77 -12.68 2.75
C GLY A 108 14.69 -11.86 2.05
N ILE A 109 14.73 -10.52 2.01
CA ILE A 109 13.77 -9.76 1.15
C ILE A 109 14.18 -9.75 -0.32
N ILE A 110 15.41 -10.17 -0.65
CA ILE A 110 15.94 -10.11 -2.01
C ILE A 110 15.09 -10.93 -2.99
N ASP A 111 14.54 -12.06 -2.54
CA ASP A 111 13.69 -12.91 -3.37
C ASP A 111 12.42 -12.15 -3.82
N SER A 112 11.69 -11.52 -2.89
CA SER A 112 10.55 -10.66 -3.22
C SER A 112 10.91 -9.40 -4.03
N VAL A 113 12.12 -8.84 -3.83
CA VAL A 113 12.62 -7.71 -4.63
C VAL A 113 12.84 -8.14 -6.06
N ASP A 114 13.51 -9.26 -6.28
CA ASP A 114 13.78 -9.82 -7.60
C ASP A 114 12.48 -10.30 -8.28
N ALA A 115 11.52 -10.82 -7.51
CA ALA A 115 10.22 -11.25 -8.02
C ALA A 115 9.36 -10.07 -8.51
N LEU A 116 9.35 -8.93 -7.79
CA LEU A 116 8.58 -7.74 -8.19
C LEU A 116 9.29 -6.88 -9.25
N THR A 117 10.61 -6.84 -9.28
CA THR A 117 11.37 -5.93 -10.17
C THR A 117 10.97 -6.01 -11.65
N PRO A 118 10.75 -7.21 -12.26
CA PRO A 118 10.30 -7.33 -13.66
C PRO A 118 8.98 -6.59 -13.95
N PHE A 119 8.08 -6.48 -12.97
CA PHE A 119 6.78 -5.83 -13.15
C PHE A 119 6.90 -4.31 -13.34
N LEU A 120 8.00 -3.67 -12.92
CA LEU A 120 8.24 -2.25 -13.22
C LEU A 120 8.44 -1.99 -14.71
N ALA A 121 9.02 -2.96 -15.43
CA ALA A 121 9.21 -2.86 -16.87
C ALA A 121 7.92 -3.17 -17.64
N SER A 122 7.12 -4.15 -17.19
CA SER A 122 5.85 -4.50 -17.84
C SER A 122 4.72 -3.51 -17.51
N HIS A 123 4.77 -2.82 -16.37
CA HIS A 123 3.78 -1.83 -15.93
C HIS A 123 4.39 -0.44 -15.68
N PRO A 124 4.91 0.25 -16.70
CA PRO A 124 5.70 1.48 -16.55
C PRO A 124 4.92 2.70 -16.02
N LYS A 125 3.60 2.57 -15.83
CA LYS A 125 2.73 3.60 -15.23
C LYS A 125 2.64 3.47 -13.71
N ILE A 126 3.22 2.42 -13.13
CA ILE A 126 3.18 2.12 -11.70
C ILE A 126 4.58 2.40 -11.13
N SER A 127 4.63 3.17 -10.04
CA SER A 127 5.89 3.41 -9.33
C SER A 127 6.31 2.20 -8.50
N ALA A 128 7.57 2.15 -8.08
CA ALA A 128 8.08 1.08 -7.23
C ALA A 128 7.30 0.97 -5.91
N GLY A 129 7.07 2.09 -5.22
CA GLY A 129 6.30 2.07 -3.97
C GLY A 129 4.85 1.65 -4.20
N ASP A 130 4.22 2.07 -5.30
CA ASP A 130 2.86 1.64 -5.61
C ASP A 130 2.81 0.15 -5.97
N LEU A 131 3.82 -0.38 -6.68
CA LEU A 131 3.92 -1.81 -6.99
C LEU A 131 4.01 -2.66 -5.73
N ILE A 132 4.93 -2.35 -4.81
CA ILE A 132 5.08 -3.11 -3.54
C ILE A 132 3.76 -3.14 -2.78
N GLN A 133 3.15 -1.97 -2.57
CA GLN A 133 1.96 -1.84 -1.75
C GLN A 133 0.71 -2.42 -2.42
N PHE A 134 0.62 -2.33 -3.76
CA PHE A 134 -0.45 -2.97 -4.51
C PHE A 134 -0.31 -4.49 -4.50
N ALA A 135 0.90 -5.01 -4.72
CA ALA A 135 1.18 -6.43 -4.70
C ALA A 135 0.87 -7.03 -3.32
N GLY A 136 1.24 -6.36 -2.22
CA GLY A 136 0.84 -6.78 -0.87
C GLY A 136 -0.67 -6.79 -0.66
N ALA A 137 -1.39 -5.77 -1.14
CA ALA A 137 -2.84 -5.70 -1.06
C ALA A 137 -3.56 -6.78 -1.92
N VAL A 138 -2.99 -7.13 -3.08
CA VAL A 138 -3.50 -8.21 -3.93
C VAL A 138 -3.19 -9.58 -3.32
N GLY A 139 -1.93 -9.84 -2.96
CA GLY A 139 -1.51 -11.13 -2.39
C GLY A 139 -2.28 -11.46 -1.12
N ILE A 140 -2.38 -10.53 -0.17
CA ILE A 140 -3.15 -10.78 1.07
C ILE A 140 -4.63 -11.06 0.80
N SER A 141 -5.19 -10.57 -0.31
CA SER A 141 -6.58 -10.85 -0.67
C SER A 141 -6.82 -12.31 -1.10
N ASN A 142 -5.77 -13.06 -1.41
CA ASN A 142 -5.83 -14.51 -1.64
C ASN A 142 -5.95 -15.31 -0.34
N CYS A 143 -5.63 -14.70 0.81
CA CYS A 143 -5.58 -15.39 2.09
C CYS A 143 -6.99 -15.48 2.74
N PRO A 144 -7.48 -16.69 3.09
CA PRO A 144 -8.79 -16.84 3.71
C PRO A 144 -8.93 -16.05 5.02
N GLY A 145 -9.97 -15.22 5.10
CA GLY A 145 -10.26 -14.40 6.29
C GLY A 145 -9.49 -13.08 6.36
N ALA A 146 -8.61 -12.79 5.40
CA ALA A 146 -7.93 -11.49 5.34
C ALA A 146 -8.92 -10.35 5.07
N PRO A 147 -8.70 -9.17 5.65
CA PRO A 147 -9.45 -7.99 5.28
C PRO A 147 -9.09 -7.54 3.85
N ARG A 148 -10.02 -6.86 3.19
CA ARG A 148 -9.70 -6.15 1.95
C ARG A 148 -8.99 -4.84 2.29
N LEU A 149 -7.70 -4.76 2.00
CA LEU A 149 -6.91 -3.57 2.28
C LEU A 149 -7.31 -2.39 1.37
N GLN A 150 -7.16 -1.19 1.90
CA GLN A 150 -7.22 0.03 1.10
C GLN A 150 -5.94 0.11 0.26
N PHE A 151 -6.08 0.43 -1.02
CA PHE A 151 -4.97 0.79 -1.88
C PHE A 151 -5.10 2.24 -2.33
N LEU A 152 -4.01 3.00 -2.20
CA LEU A 152 -3.86 4.37 -2.70
C LEU A 152 -2.71 4.38 -3.69
N LEU A 153 -2.91 5.09 -4.80
CA LEU A 153 -1.95 5.20 -5.91
C LEU A 153 -1.35 6.62 -5.95
N GLY A 154 -0.08 6.73 -6.31
CA GLY A 154 0.58 8.00 -6.58
C GLY A 154 1.88 8.22 -5.81
N ARG A 155 2.53 7.17 -5.30
CA ARG A 155 3.86 7.30 -4.67
C ARG A 155 4.88 7.70 -5.74
N PRO A 156 5.70 8.75 -5.51
CA PRO A 156 6.85 8.99 -6.37
C PRO A 156 7.90 7.90 -6.16
N ASN A 157 8.68 7.58 -7.19
CA ASN A 157 9.84 6.70 -7.02
C ASN A 157 10.86 7.33 -6.08
N ALA A 158 11.43 6.51 -5.21
CA ALA A 158 12.52 6.89 -4.31
C ALA A 158 13.69 7.53 -5.07
N THR A 159 14.32 8.55 -4.45
CA THR A 159 15.50 9.22 -5.00
C THR A 159 16.78 8.93 -4.21
N ALA A 160 16.67 8.23 -3.08
CA ALA A 160 17.77 7.80 -2.24
C ALA A 160 17.36 6.54 -1.46
N PRO A 161 18.30 5.65 -1.11
CA PRO A 161 18.00 4.51 -0.26
C PRO A 161 17.70 4.95 1.17
N ALA A 162 16.96 4.14 1.91
CA ALA A 162 16.78 4.35 3.34
C ALA A 162 18.11 4.10 4.11
N PRO A 163 18.35 4.80 5.23
CA PRO A 163 19.47 4.48 6.10
C PRO A 163 19.23 3.13 6.82
N ASP A 164 20.31 2.41 7.08
CA ASP A 164 20.28 1.18 7.87
C ASP A 164 19.83 1.44 9.33
N GLY A 165 19.37 0.40 10.01
CA GLY A 165 18.93 0.42 11.41
C GLY A 165 17.51 0.95 11.63
N LEU A 166 16.72 1.13 10.57
CA LEU A 166 15.32 1.56 10.67
C LEU A 166 14.31 0.43 10.72
N ILE A 167 14.73 -0.81 10.43
CA ILE A 167 13.92 -2.02 10.50
C ILE A 167 14.17 -2.70 11.86
N PRO A 168 13.15 -3.00 12.67
CA PRO A 168 13.34 -3.77 13.90
C PRO A 168 13.87 -5.18 13.64
N GLU A 169 14.81 -5.62 14.47
CA GLU A 169 15.31 -7.00 14.44
C GLU A 169 14.52 -7.90 15.40
N PRO A 170 14.40 -9.22 15.14
CA PRO A 170 13.71 -10.14 16.04
C PRO A 170 14.41 -10.31 17.40
N SER A 171 15.70 -9.92 17.49
CA SER A 171 16.51 -9.92 18.71
C SER A 171 16.38 -8.61 19.51
N ASP A 172 15.71 -7.59 18.98
CA ASP A 172 15.53 -6.32 19.68
C ASP A 172 14.60 -6.49 20.88
N ASP A 173 14.90 -5.77 21.97
CA ASP A 173 13.99 -5.74 23.10
C ASP A 173 12.70 -4.98 22.77
N VAL A 174 11.64 -5.30 23.53
CA VAL A 174 10.30 -4.73 23.31
C VAL A 174 10.30 -3.21 23.39
N THR A 175 11.13 -2.61 24.26
CA THR A 175 11.20 -1.14 24.40
C THR A 175 11.75 -0.51 23.14
N LYS A 176 12.82 -1.10 22.57
CA LYS A 176 13.40 -0.66 21.30
C LYS A 176 12.42 -0.77 20.14
N ILE A 177 11.70 -1.90 20.03
CA ILE A 177 10.70 -2.11 18.96
C ILE A 177 9.57 -1.07 19.05
N LEU A 178 9.01 -0.88 20.25
CA LEU A 178 7.93 0.11 20.47
C LEU A 178 8.40 1.53 20.18
N ALA A 179 9.63 1.88 20.56
CA ALA A 179 10.22 3.18 20.24
C ALA A 179 10.41 3.36 18.72
N ARG A 180 10.81 2.30 18.01
CA ARG A 180 10.97 2.34 16.55
C ARG A 180 9.64 2.59 15.86
N PHE A 181 8.59 1.84 16.22
CA PHE A 181 7.25 2.08 15.67
C PHE A 181 6.73 3.47 16.02
N SER A 182 6.88 3.93 17.26
CA SER A 182 6.49 5.30 17.63
C SER A 182 7.22 6.38 16.83
N ASP A 183 8.46 6.14 16.38
CA ASP A 183 9.19 7.08 15.54
C ASP A 183 8.77 7.03 14.06
N ALA A 184 8.27 5.89 13.58
CA ALA A 184 7.75 5.71 12.22
C ALA A 184 6.37 6.36 12.06
N GLY A 185 5.53 6.26 13.09
CA GLY A 185 4.14 6.72 13.12
C GLY A 185 3.16 5.59 13.39
#